data_AF-A0A5C4SHS7-F1
#
_entry.id   AF-A0A5C4SHS7-F1
#
_cell.length_a   1.000
_cell.length_b   1.000
_cell.length_c   1.000
_cell.angle_alpha   90.00
_cell.angle_beta   90.00
_cell.angle_gamma   90.00
#
_symmetry.space_group_name_H-M   'P 1'
#
loop_
_entity.id
_entity.type
_entity.pdbx_description
1 polymer ?
#
loop_
_entity_poly.entity_id
_entity_poly.type
_entity_poly.pdbx_seq_one_letter_code
_entity_poly.pdbx_strand_id
1 'polypeptide(L)'
;MDTTNENIAQAAYDRIADTEQHLRRHGAALCNLFDAFDAPSGFDALCDLHGIFGNQHPDAKMIRTALQEIETFLAKQTSQAADAAARDRGFDASGALRWHGARISELHARFCNAD
;
A
#
# COMPACT_ATOMS: atom_id res chain seq x y z
N MET A 1 32.69 -12.55 -7.04
CA MET A 1 31.34 -13.14 -7.13
C MET A 1 30.46 -12.67 -5.95
N ASP A 2 30.94 -11.81 -5.04
CA ASP A 2 30.20 -11.25 -3.90
C ASP A 2 29.28 -10.07 -4.23
N THR A 3 29.69 -9.18 -5.13
CA THR A 3 29.02 -7.89 -5.35
C THR A 3 27.56 -8.05 -5.82
N THR A 4 27.24 -9.13 -6.54
CA THR A 4 25.88 -9.38 -7.03
C THR A 4 24.91 -9.75 -5.91
N ASN A 5 25.34 -10.58 -4.95
CA ASN A 5 24.47 -11.00 -3.83
C ASN A 5 24.23 -9.86 -2.85
N GLU A 6 25.25 -9.04 -2.59
CA GLU A 6 25.14 -7.83 -1.77
C GLU A 6 24.16 -6.82 -2.38
N ASN A 7 24.25 -6.61 -3.71
CA ASN A 7 23.33 -5.72 -4.42
C ASN A 7 21.87 -6.19 -4.37
N ILE A 8 21.63 -7.51 -4.47
CA ILE A 8 20.27 -8.08 -4.37
C ILE A 8 19.73 -7.91 -2.95
N ALA A 9 20.55 -8.18 -1.92
CA ALA A 9 20.16 -8.00 -0.54
C ALA A 9 19.85 -6.52 -0.22
N GLN A 10 20.68 -5.59 -0.70
CA GLN A 10 20.45 -4.16 -0.50
C GLN A 10 19.16 -3.69 -1.16
N ALA A 11 18.93 -4.07 -2.44
CA ALA A 11 17.68 -3.75 -3.13
C ALA A 11 16.46 -4.32 -2.40
N ALA A 12 16.61 -5.49 -1.75
CA ALA A 12 15.56 -6.10 -0.95
C ALA A 12 15.24 -5.32 0.34
N TYR A 13 16.25 -4.76 1.00
CA TYR A 13 16.04 -3.87 2.15
C TYR A 13 15.43 -2.53 1.73
N ASP A 14 15.91 -1.96 0.63
CA ASP A 14 15.45 -0.64 0.16
C ASP A 14 13.96 -0.63 -0.19
N ARG A 15 13.44 -1.71 -0.82
CA ARG A 15 11.99 -1.83 -1.10
C ARG A 15 11.15 -1.92 0.17
N ILE A 16 11.62 -2.62 1.21
CA ILE A 16 10.93 -2.74 2.49
C ILE A 16 10.90 -1.36 3.17
N ALA A 17 12.05 -0.70 3.24
CA ALA A 17 12.19 0.63 3.84
C ALA A 17 11.35 1.71 3.12
N ASP A 18 11.32 1.70 1.79
CA ASP A 18 10.48 2.64 1.02
C ASP A 18 8.99 2.40 1.23
N THR A 19 8.58 1.13 1.36
CA THR A 19 7.18 0.77 1.66
C THR A 19 6.78 1.23 3.06
N GLU A 20 7.62 0.97 4.06
CA GLU A 20 7.40 1.43 5.43
C GLU A 20 7.34 2.97 5.50
N GLN A 21 8.26 3.65 4.81
CA GLN A 21 8.29 5.10 4.77
C GLN A 21 7.03 5.67 4.12
N HIS A 22 6.53 5.04 3.04
CA HIS A 22 5.27 5.42 2.43
C HIS A 22 4.11 5.28 3.42
N LEU A 23 4.01 4.15 4.11
CA LEU A 23 2.97 3.91 5.11
C LEU A 23 3.02 4.93 6.25
N ARG A 24 4.22 5.25 6.73
CA ARG A 24 4.41 6.26 7.79
C ARG A 24 3.96 7.66 7.37
N ARG A 25 4.17 8.03 6.09
CA ARG A 25 3.80 9.36 5.57
C ARG A 25 2.33 9.46 5.16
N HIS A 26 1.76 8.38 4.62
CA HIS A 26 0.48 8.41 3.92
C HIS A 26 -0.56 7.44 4.49
N GLY A 27 -0.22 6.66 5.52
CA GLY A 27 -1.12 5.70 6.15
C GLY A 27 -2.42 6.33 6.65
N ALA A 28 -2.35 7.49 7.31
CA ALA A 28 -3.55 8.20 7.76
C ALA A 28 -4.48 8.60 6.59
N ALA A 29 -3.91 9.01 5.46
CA ALA A 29 -4.69 9.34 4.26
C ALA A 29 -5.33 8.09 3.64
N LEU A 30 -4.62 6.95 3.64
CA LEU A 30 -5.17 5.65 3.24
C LEU A 30 -6.31 5.20 4.17
N CYS A 31 -6.14 5.32 5.50
CA CYS A 31 -7.21 5.01 6.46
C CYS A 31 -8.47 5.83 6.19
N ASN A 32 -8.31 7.15 6.02
CA ASN A 32 -9.43 8.04 5.70
C ASN A 32 -10.10 7.66 4.38
N LEU A 33 -9.31 7.22 3.38
CA LEU A 33 -9.84 6.78 2.09
C LEU A 33 -10.65 5.49 2.22
N PHE A 34 -10.17 4.49 2.98
CA PHE A 34 -10.92 3.25 3.22
C PHE A 34 -12.19 3.48 4.03
N ASP A 35 -12.12 4.33 5.05
CA ASP A 35 -13.29 4.73 5.84
C ASP A 35 -14.31 5.49 4.97
N ALA A 36 -13.86 6.34 4.06
CA ALA A 36 -14.74 7.03 3.11
C ALA A 36 -15.44 6.08 2.11
N PHE A 37 -14.83 4.93 1.82
CA PHE A 37 -15.39 3.90 0.94
C PHE A 37 -16.15 2.80 1.69
N ASP A 38 -16.28 2.88 3.02
CA ASP A 38 -16.84 1.79 3.85
C ASP A 38 -16.17 0.44 3.53
N ALA A 39 -14.84 0.45 3.45
CA ALA A 39 -14.03 -0.67 2.99
C ALA A 39 -13.19 -1.28 4.14
N PRO A 40 -13.82 -2.00 5.10
CA PRO A 40 -13.13 -2.52 6.28
C PRO A 40 -12.00 -3.48 5.93
N SER A 41 -12.18 -4.31 4.90
CA SER A 41 -11.13 -5.25 4.46
C SER A 41 -9.91 -4.55 3.84
N GLY A 42 -10.06 -3.37 3.24
CA GLY A 42 -8.92 -2.57 2.78
C GLY A 42 -8.16 -1.95 3.95
N PHE A 43 -8.88 -1.56 4.99
CA PHE A 43 -8.30 -1.10 6.25
C PHE A 43 -7.58 -2.23 7.00
N ASP A 44 -8.17 -3.42 7.08
CA ASP A 44 -7.56 -4.60 7.70
C ASP A 44 -6.21 -4.94 7.04
N ALA A 45 -6.16 -4.97 5.70
CA ALA A 45 -4.92 -5.20 4.96
C ALA A 45 -3.85 -4.11 5.24
N LEU A 46 -4.27 -2.87 5.47
CA LEU A 46 -3.38 -1.77 5.87
C LEU A 46 -2.84 -1.97 7.30
N CYS A 47 -3.69 -2.43 8.22
CA CYS A 47 -3.29 -2.78 9.58
C CYS A 47 -2.34 -3.97 9.61
N ASP A 48 -2.58 -5.00 8.79
CA ASP A 48 -1.68 -6.14 8.63
C ASP A 48 -0.32 -5.68 8.09
N LEU A 49 -0.32 -4.83 7.05
CA LEU A 49 0.91 -4.22 6.53
C LEU A 49 1.67 -3.45 7.62
N HIS A 50 0.96 -2.66 8.43
CA HIS A 50 1.57 -1.95 9.56
C HIS A 50 2.16 -2.91 10.60
N GLY A 51 1.44 -3.97 10.95
CA GLY A 51 1.88 -4.98 11.90
C GLY A 51 3.14 -5.71 11.44
N ILE A 52 3.28 -5.98 10.14
CA ILE A 52 4.47 -6.62 9.57
C ILE A 52 5.73 -5.77 9.80
N PHE A 53 5.64 -4.44 9.69
CA PHE A 53 6.77 -3.54 9.97
C PHE A 53 7.13 -3.45 11.46
N GLY A 54 6.24 -3.90 12.36
CA GLY A 54 6.57 -4.04 13.79
C GLY A 54 7.48 -5.22 14.11
N ASN A 55 7.71 -6.14 13.16
CA ASN A 55 8.57 -7.30 13.35
C ASN A 55 10.05 -6.94 13.18
N GLN A 56 10.94 -7.61 13.92
CA GLN A 56 12.39 -7.44 13.78
C GLN A 56 12.89 -7.71 12.35
N HIS A 57 12.25 -8.65 11.66
CA HIS A 57 12.54 -9.00 10.28
C HIS A 57 11.22 -9.05 9.49
N PRO A 58 10.80 -7.93 8.86
CA PRO A 58 9.61 -7.89 8.04
C PRO A 58 9.68 -8.88 6.88
N ASP A 59 8.64 -9.71 6.71
CA ASP A 59 8.59 -10.73 5.67
C ASP A 59 8.12 -10.10 4.34
N ALA A 60 8.99 -10.16 3.32
CA ALA A 60 8.73 -9.59 2.00
C ALA A 60 7.52 -10.21 1.28
N LYS A 61 7.22 -11.50 1.50
CA LYS A 61 6.04 -12.15 0.92
C LYS A 61 4.76 -11.66 1.60
N MET A 62 4.79 -11.50 2.93
CA MET A 62 3.65 -10.94 3.66
C MET A 62 3.40 -9.48 3.26
N ILE A 63 4.45 -8.68 3.11
CA ILE A 63 4.34 -7.29 2.59
C ILE A 63 3.70 -7.30 1.21
N ARG A 64 4.17 -8.17 0.30
CA ARG A 64 3.60 -8.29 -1.04
C ARG A 64 2.12 -8.64 -1.01
N THR A 65 1.72 -9.62 -0.21
CA THR A 65 0.32 -10.03 -0.08
C THR A 65 -0.56 -8.88 0.42
N ALA A 66 -0.14 -8.18 1.47
CA ALA A 66 -0.90 -7.04 1.99
C ALA A 66 -1.02 -5.90 0.95
N LEU A 67 0.06 -5.61 0.21
CA LEU A 67 0.03 -4.62 -0.89
C LEU A 67 -0.92 -5.03 -2.02
N GLN A 68 -0.94 -6.32 -2.39
CA GLN A 68 -1.85 -6.86 -3.39
C GLN A 68 -3.31 -6.73 -2.97
N GLU A 69 -3.62 -7.00 -1.70
CA GLU A 69 -4.97 -6.85 -1.15
C GLU A 69 -5.41 -5.39 -1.18
N ILE A 70 -4.58 -4.47 -0.70
CA ILE A 70 -4.84 -3.03 -0.75
C ILE A 70 -5.07 -2.58 -2.21
N GLU A 71 -4.20 -2.96 -3.14
CA GLU A 71 -4.34 -2.63 -4.56
C GLU A 71 -5.66 -3.15 -5.14
N THR A 72 -6.00 -4.40 -4.84
CA THR A 72 -7.24 -5.04 -5.29
C THR A 72 -8.47 -4.29 -4.78
N PHE A 73 -8.45 -3.77 -3.54
CA PHE A 73 -9.54 -2.97 -3.00
C PHE A 73 -9.66 -1.61 -3.66
N LEU A 74 -8.54 -0.91 -3.86
CA LEU A 74 -8.54 0.38 -4.54
C LEU A 74 -9.03 0.24 -5.99
N ALA A 75 -8.62 -0.81 -6.70
CA ALA A 75 -9.02 -1.07 -8.08
C ALA A 75 -10.54 -1.37 -8.24
N LYS A 76 -11.21 -1.84 -7.18
CA LYS A 76 -12.66 -2.11 -7.19
C LYS A 76 -13.52 -0.87 -6.99
N GLN A 77 -12.93 0.24 -6.57
CA GLN A 77 -13.69 1.47 -6.32
C GLN A 77 -14.18 2.07 -7.63
N THR A 78 -15.44 2.53 -7.63
CA THR A 78 -16.07 3.14 -8.80
C THR A 78 -16.02 4.65 -8.73
N SER A 79 -16.14 5.32 -9.88
CA SER A 79 -16.28 6.79 -9.91
C SER A 79 -17.48 7.26 -9.09
N GLN A 80 -18.58 6.50 -9.08
CA GLN A 80 -19.76 6.82 -8.28
C GLN A 80 -19.46 6.78 -6.77
N ALA A 81 -18.68 5.78 -6.31
CA ALA A 81 -18.26 5.69 -4.92
C ALA A 81 -17.33 6.85 -4.55
N ALA A 82 -16.40 7.22 -5.43
CA ALA A 82 -15.51 8.36 -5.23
C ALA A 82 -16.29 9.68 -5.17
N ASP A 83 -17.27 9.88 -6.05
CA ASP A 83 -18.12 11.07 -6.03
C ASP A 83 -18.98 11.14 -4.76
N ALA A 84 -19.48 10.00 -4.26
CA ALA A 84 -20.20 9.93 -2.99
C ALA A 84 -19.29 10.30 -1.81
N ALA A 85 -18.12 9.66 -1.71
CA ALA A 85 -17.11 9.96 -0.70
C ALA A 85 -16.70 11.45 -0.71
N ALA A 86 -16.52 12.04 -1.89
CA ALA A 86 -16.17 13.45 -2.02
C ALA A 86 -17.25 14.38 -1.47
N ARG A 87 -18.53 14.08 -1.73
CA ARG A 87 -19.67 14.84 -1.18
C ARG A 87 -19.80 14.68 0.33
N ASP A 88 -19.64 13.46 0.83
CA ASP A 88 -19.91 13.14 2.23
C ASP A 88 -18.77 13.58 3.16
N ARG A 89 -17.52 13.53 2.66
CA ARG A 89 -16.31 13.77 3.47
C ARG A 89 -15.59 15.08 3.13
N GLY A 90 -15.96 15.76 2.04
CA GLY A 90 -15.44 17.09 1.69
C GLY A 90 -13.99 17.10 1.20
N PHE A 91 -13.51 16.02 0.55
CA PHE A 91 -12.17 15.96 -0.04
C PHE A 91 -12.20 15.38 -1.47
N ASP A 92 -11.11 15.56 -2.23
CA ASP A 92 -10.98 14.97 -3.58
C ASP A 92 -10.68 13.46 -3.50
N ALA A 93 -11.74 12.67 -3.28
CA ALA A 93 -11.66 11.21 -3.19
C ALA A 93 -11.21 10.56 -4.49
N SER A 94 -11.57 11.12 -5.65
CA SER A 94 -11.14 10.64 -6.96
C SER A 94 -9.63 10.83 -7.17
N GLY A 95 -9.10 12.00 -6.82
CA GLY A 95 -7.67 12.29 -6.85
C GLY A 95 -6.90 11.41 -5.87
N ALA A 96 -7.39 11.28 -4.64
CA ALA A 96 -6.80 10.42 -3.62
C ALA A 96 -6.75 8.95 -4.07
N LEU A 97 -7.87 8.41 -4.57
CA LEU A 97 -7.96 7.05 -5.08
C LEU A 97 -6.94 6.79 -6.20
N ARG A 98 -6.84 7.71 -7.16
CA ARG A 98 -5.88 7.58 -8.27
C ARG A 98 -4.44 7.63 -7.79
N TRP A 99 -4.10 8.59 -6.92
CA TRP A 99 -2.74 8.77 -6.43
C TRP A 99 -2.30 7.58 -5.56
N HIS A 100 -3.13 7.17 -4.60
CA HIS A 100 -2.86 6.02 -3.75
C HIS A 100 -2.83 4.71 -4.55
N GLY A 101 -3.77 4.51 -5.48
CA GLY A 101 -3.79 3.34 -6.35
C GLY A 101 -2.50 3.19 -7.16
N ALA A 102 -2.03 4.26 -7.79
CA ALA A 102 -0.77 4.25 -8.53
C ALA A 102 0.44 3.93 -7.63
N ARG A 103 0.51 4.54 -6.45
CA ARG A 103 1.63 4.36 -5.54
C ARG A 103 1.66 2.95 -4.92
N ILE A 104 0.52 2.38 -4.55
CA ILE A 104 0.45 1.01 -4.05
C ILE A 104 0.83 0.02 -5.15
N SER A 105 0.32 0.20 -6.37
CA SER A 105 0.66 -0.65 -7.51
C SER A 105 2.17 -0.65 -7.80
N GLU A 106 2.81 0.53 -7.75
CA GLU A 106 4.25 0.66 -7.89
C GLU A 106 5.01 -0.10 -6.79
N LEU A 107 4.62 0.06 -5.53
CA LEU A 107 5.22 -0.64 -4.40
C LEU A 107 5.05 -2.16 -4.56
N HIS A 108 3.85 -2.62 -4.88
CA HIS A 108 3.56 -4.04 -5.11
C HIS A 108 4.44 -4.64 -6.21
N ALA A 109 4.56 -3.96 -7.36
CA ALA A 109 5.36 -4.43 -8.50
C ALA A 109 6.84 -4.66 -8.14
N ARG A 110 7.40 -3.87 -7.22
CA ARG A 110 8.79 -4.04 -6.73
C ARG A 110 9.00 -5.34 -5.95
N PHE A 111 7.95 -5.90 -5.36
CA PHE A 111 8.01 -7.21 -4.71
C PHE A 111 7.74 -8.38 -5.68
N CYS A 112 7.07 -8.13 -6.81
CA CYS A 112 6.89 -9.13 -7.87
C CYS A 112 8.15 -9.33 -8.72
N ASN A 113 8.90 -8.27 -8.99
CA ASN A 113 10.08 -8.30 -9.86
C ASN A 113 11.36 -8.85 -9.18
N ALA A 114 11.23 -9.31 -7.94
CA ALA A 114 12.34 -9.73 -7.10
C ALA A 114 12.24 -11.21 -6.68
N ASP A 115 11.28 -11.94 -7.26
CA ASP A 115 11.15 -13.40 -7.21
C ASP A 115 11.85 -14.06 -8.41
#